data_AF-A0A0F9PEN5-F1
#
_entry.id   AF-A0A0F9PEN5-F1
#
_cell.length_a   1.000
_cell.length_b   1.000
_cell.length_c   1.000
_cell.angle_alpha   90.00
_cell.angle_beta   90.00
_cell.angle_gamma   90.00
#
_symmetry.space_group_name_H-M   'P 1'
#
loop_
_entity.id
_entity.type
_entity.pdbx_description
1 polymer ?
#
loop_
_entity_poly.entity_id
_entity_poly.type
_entity_poly.pdbx_seq_one_letter_code
_entity_poly.pdbx_strand_id
1 'polypeptide(L)'
;MDFDELPSGIVGIGGGTLLDLSKAVAIMLTNNGSASQYQGWDLVSKPSIYHAGIPTISGTGAEVSRTTVLLGPEKKLGINSDFTTFDQVLLDPDLTEGVDKKQWFYTGMDCYIHCIESLKGTYLNAFSQSYGEKALELCKEVFLDDLSAEESRDKLMMASWHGGMSIAYSQVGVAHAMSYGLGFLLGVRHGIGNCLVFQHLEEFYPEGVAVFKKMQQKHNIKLPTGICANLDETEFETMISVAMGMVPLWENALGKEWRNIITPEKLEAIYRKI
;
A
#
# COMPACT_ATOMS: atom_id res chain seq x y z
N MET A 1 -9.01 29.52 13.65
CA MET A 1 -8.71 29.41 15.09
C MET A 1 -7.21 29.23 15.16
N ASP A 2 -6.50 30.21 15.67
CA ASP A 2 -5.07 30.08 15.94
C ASP A 2 -4.97 29.59 17.39
N PHE A 3 -4.47 28.36 17.55
CA PHE A 3 -4.23 27.77 18.86
C PHE A 3 -2.75 27.93 19.19
N ASP A 4 -2.43 28.52 20.33
CA ASP A 4 -1.04 28.73 20.78
C ASP A 4 -0.43 27.47 21.43
N GLU A 5 -1.26 26.45 21.69
CA GLU A 5 -0.85 25.21 22.36
C GLU A 5 -0.90 24.00 21.42
N LEU A 6 0.05 23.08 21.60
CA LEU A 6 0.06 21.80 20.89
C LEU A 6 -0.91 20.81 21.56
N PRO A 7 -1.65 20.00 20.78
CA PRO A 7 -2.50 18.96 21.35
C PRO A 7 -1.64 17.92 22.09
N SER A 8 -2.20 17.32 23.14
CA SER A 8 -1.54 16.21 23.85
C SER A 8 -1.39 14.95 22.98
N GLY A 9 -2.23 14.82 21.95
CA GLY A 9 -2.12 13.74 20.98
C GLY A 9 -3.05 13.88 19.79
N ILE A 10 -2.78 13.12 18.74
CA ILE A 10 -3.63 12.97 17.55
C ILE A 10 -4.14 11.53 17.47
N VAL A 11 -5.42 11.32 17.19
CA VAL A 11 -5.99 9.99 17.01
C VAL A 11 -6.54 9.86 15.59
N GLY A 12 -5.96 8.97 14.79
CA GLY A 12 -6.44 8.60 13.47
C GLY A 12 -7.43 7.45 13.56
N ILE A 13 -8.69 7.69 13.19
CA ILE A 13 -9.74 6.67 13.14
C ILE A 13 -10.21 6.56 11.69
N GLY A 14 -9.90 5.45 11.02
CA GLY A 14 -10.28 5.25 9.63
C GLY A 14 -9.43 4.21 8.91
N GLY A 15 -9.50 4.18 7.59
CA GLY A 15 -8.56 3.39 6.76
C GLY A 15 -7.21 4.08 6.58
N GLY A 16 -6.32 3.45 5.78
CA GLY A 16 -4.96 3.93 5.56
C GLY A 16 -4.85 5.42 5.20
N THR A 17 -5.78 5.98 4.43
CA THR A 17 -5.78 7.42 4.12
C THR A 17 -5.92 8.32 5.36
N LEU A 18 -6.81 7.98 6.31
CA LEU A 18 -6.96 8.79 7.53
C LEU A 18 -5.85 8.49 8.54
N LEU A 19 -5.33 7.26 8.57
CA LEU A 19 -4.16 6.92 9.37
C LEU A 19 -2.93 7.70 8.90
N ASP A 20 -2.65 7.73 7.61
CA ASP A 20 -1.57 8.53 7.02
C ASP A 20 -1.77 10.02 7.27
N LEU A 21 -2.99 10.55 7.07
CA LEU A 21 -3.27 11.95 7.39
C LEU A 21 -2.97 12.27 8.86
N SER A 22 -3.33 11.38 9.80
CA SER A 22 -3.08 11.59 11.22
C SER A 22 -1.58 11.62 11.56
N LYS A 23 -0.78 10.73 10.96
CA LYS A 23 0.68 10.71 11.07
C LYS A 23 1.29 12.00 10.50
N ALA A 24 0.85 12.41 9.32
CA ALA A 24 1.31 13.63 8.68
C ALA A 24 1.02 14.86 9.55
N VAL A 25 -0.20 14.99 10.09
CA VAL A 25 -0.56 16.10 11.00
C VAL A 25 0.32 16.06 12.27
N ALA A 26 0.53 14.89 12.86
CA ALA A 26 1.38 14.74 14.05
C ALA A 26 2.83 15.18 13.80
N ILE A 27 3.39 14.88 12.62
CA ILE A 27 4.72 15.35 12.19
C ILE A 27 4.73 16.87 11.97
N MET A 28 3.74 17.39 11.25
CA MET A 28 3.71 18.80 10.82
C MET A 28 3.46 19.78 11.97
N LEU A 29 2.92 19.33 13.10
CA LEU A 29 2.77 20.16 14.30
C LEU A 29 4.11 20.50 14.98
N THR A 30 5.16 19.70 14.76
CA THR A 30 6.49 19.92 15.36
C THR A 30 7.58 20.26 14.34
N ASN A 31 7.32 19.99 13.05
CA ASN A 31 8.26 20.21 11.95
C ASN A 31 7.71 21.29 11.00
N ASN A 32 8.35 22.46 11.01
CA ASN A 32 7.90 23.63 10.24
C ASN A 32 8.01 23.42 8.72
N GLY A 33 7.23 24.16 7.95
CA GLY A 33 7.26 24.15 6.48
C GLY A 33 6.13 23.32 5.87
N SER A 34 6.30 22.93 4.62
CA SER A 34 5.31 22.12 3.89
C SER A 34 5.61 20.63 4.07
N ALA A 35 4.57 19.79 4.16
CA ALA A 35 4.70 18.34 4.17
C ALA A 35 5.48 17.79 2.96
N SER A 36 5.43 18.49 1.81
CA SER A 36 6.19 18.13 0.60
C SER A 36 7.71 18.16 0.81
N GLN A 37 8.21 18.97 1.74
CA GLN A 37 9.65 19.04 2.07
C GLN A 37 10.14 17.80 2.81
N TYR A 38 9.22 17.02 3.38
CA TYR A 38 9.51 15.81 4.14
C TYR A 38 9.25 14.52 3.34
N GLN A 39 8.75 14.62 2.10
CA GLN A 39 8.54 13.45 1.24
C GLN A 39 9.88 12.85 0.81
N GLY A 40 10.21 11.67 1.33
CA GLY A 40 11.53 11.06 1.21
C GLY A 40 11.85 10.15 2.38
N TRP A 41 13.13 9.96 2.66
CA TRP A 41 13.65 9.09 3.72
C TRP A 41 14.44 9.89 4.74
N ASP A 42 14.06 9.77 6.01
CA ASP A 42 14.69 10.36 7.18
C ASP A 42 14.92 11.89 7.08
N LEU A 43 13.95 12.60 6.48
CA LEU A 43 13.94 14.07 6.36
C LEU A 43 13.28 14.77 7.56
N VAL A 44 12.52 14.03 8.38
CA VAL A 44 11.88 14.55 9.59
C VAL A 44 12.92 14.70 10.69
N SER A 45 13.04 15.91 11.25
CA SER A 45 14.15 16.24 12.17
C SER A 45 13.75 16.28 13.64
N LYS A 46 12.46 16.43 13.93
CA LYS A 46 11.91 16.46 15.28
C LYS A 46 10.86 15.37 15.48
N PRO A 47 10.78 14.77 16.69
CA PRO A 47 9.70 13.86 17.03
C PRO A 47 8.32 14.46 16.74
N SER A 48 7.41 13.62 16.24
CA SER A 48 6.00 13.95 16.10
C SER A 48 5.33 14.12 17.47
N ILE A 49 4.16 14.78 17.49
CA ILE A 49 3.27 14.71 18.65
C ILE A 49 2.79 13.26 18.83
N TYR A 50 2.55 12.83 20.07
CA TYR A 50 1.97 11.53 20.37
C TYR A 50 0.77 11.26 19.45
N HIS A 51 0.76 10.11 18.81
CA HIS A 51 -0.33 9.77 17.89
C HIS A 51 -0.69 8.30 17.93
N ALA A 52 -1.99 8.04 17.83
CA ALA A 52 -2.56 6.71 17.87
C ALA A 52 -3.36 6.38 16.61
N GLY A 53 -3.23 5.14 16.13
CA GLY A 53 -3.94 4.64 14.95
C GLY A 53 -5.03 3.63 15.31
N ILE A 54 -6.21 3.79 14.74
CA ILE A 54 -7.36 2.89 14.91
C ILE A 54 -7.91 2.53 13.53
N PRO A 55 -7.48 1.41 12.92
CA PRO A 55 -7.93 1.01 11.59
C PRO A 55 -9.41 0.59 11.59
N THR A 56 -10.22 1.19 10.72
CA THR A 56 -11.62 0.80 10.47
C THR A 56 -11.81 0.05 9.14
N ILE A 57 -10.69 -0.31 8.51
CA ILE A 57 -10.61 -1.23 7.36
C ILE A 57 -9.19 -1.81 7.34
N SER A 58 -9.08 -3.11 7.10
CA SER A 58 -7.84 -3.85 7.22
C SER A 58 -7.23 -4.20 5.87
N GLY A 59 -5.92 -4.00 5.74
CA GLY A 59 -5.11 -4.51 4.63
C GLY A 59 -3.93 -3.62 4.24
N THR A 60 -3.96 -2.33 4.61
CA THR A 60 -2.90 -1.38 4.23
C THR A 60 -1.59 -1.56 5.00
N GLY A 61 -1.63 -2.06 6.23
CA GLY A 61 -0.48 -2.04 7.14
C GLY A 61 -0.04 -0.62 7.56
N ALA A 62 -0.83 0.41 7.24
CA ALA A 62 -0.58 1.81 7.62
C ALA A 62 -0.61 2.02 9.14
N GLU A 63 -1.26 1.15 9.88
CA GLU A 63 -1.27 1.12 11.34
C GLU A 63 0.10 0.80 11.95
N VAL A 64 1.02 0.18 11.21
CA VAL A 64 2.35 -0.23 11.74
C VAL A 64 3.52 0.29 10.90
N SER A 65 3.26 0.80 9.70
CA SER A 65 4.30 1.29 8.81
C SER A 65 5.00 2.55 9.35
N ARG A 66 6.27 2.71 8.98
CA ARG A 66 7.07 3.93 9.21
C ARG A 66 6.88 5.00 8.13
N THR A 67 5.78 4.94 7.38
CA THR A 67 5.50 5.86 6.26
C THR A 67 4.10 6.45 6.40
N THR A 68 3.92 7.62 5.81
CA THR A 68 2.62 8.24 5.54
C THR A 68 2.61 8.71 4.10
N VAL A 69 1.75 8.12 3.26
CA VAL A 69 1.75 8.35 1.82
C VAL A 69 0.89 9.56 1.48
N LEU A 70 1.52 10.61 0.96
CA LEU A 70 0.84 11.85 0.57
C LEU A 70 0.94 12.08 -0.95
N LEU A 71 -0.10 12.68 -1.52
CA LEU A 71 -0.03 13.25 -2.87
C LEU A 71 0.64 14.61 -2.78
N GLY A 72 1.90 14.68 -3.23
CA GLY A 72 2.65 15.93 -3.30
C GLY A 72 2.47 16.65 -4.65
N PRO A 73 3.06 17.85 -4.81
CA PRO A 73 2.97 18.62 -6.05
C PRO A 73 3.55 17.91 -7.27
N GLU A 74 4.61 17.11 -7.08
CA GLU A 74 5.34 16.45 -8.17
C GLU A 74 5.04 14.94 -8.27
N LYS A 75 4.74 14.30 -7.13
CA LYS A 75 4.59 12.86 -7.03
C LYS A 75 3.81 12.45 -5.79
N LYS A 76 3.24 11.25 -5.85
CA LYS A 76 2.76 10.53 -4.67
C LYS A 76 3.97 9.85 -4.00
N LEU A 77 4.37 10.31 -2.82
CA LEU A 77 5.51 9.77 -2.08
C LEU A 77 5.26 9.88 -0.57
N GLY A 78 5.80 8.92 0.18
CA GLY A 78 5.69 8.88 1.63
C GLY A 78 6.69 9.79 2.36
N ILE A 79 6.33 10.20 3.58
CA ILE A 79 7.27 10.69 4.60
C ILE A 79 7.74 9.48 5.40
N ASN A 80 8.93 8.96 5.09
CA ASN A 80 9.48 7.77 5.75
C ASN A 80 10.42 8.20 6.87
N SER A 81 10.05 7.91 8.13
CA SER A 81 10.84 8.28 9.32
C SER A 81 10.43 7.39 10.50
N ASP A 82 11.34 7.22 11.45
CA ASP A 82 11.02 6.56 12.72
C ASP A 82 9.97 7.36 13.50
N PHE A 83 9.95 8.69 13.32
CA PHE A 83 8.94 9.60 13.89
C PHE A 83 7.56 9.52 13.21
N THR A 84 7.41 8.72 12.17
CA THR A 84 6.13 8.48 11.49
C THR A 84 5.35 7.30 12.10
N THR A 85 6.01 6.43 12.86
CA THR A 85 5.35 5.27 13.48
C THR A 85 4.39 5.72 14.58
N PHE A 86 3.22 5.08 14.67
CA PHE A 86 2.28 5.37 15.75
C PHE A 86 2.85 4.97 17.11
N ASP A 87 2.63 5.81 18.13
CA ASP A 87 2.96 5.51 19.51
C ASP A 87 2.05 4.42 20.10
N GLN A 88 0.80 4.36 19.62
CA GLN A 88 -0.20 3.37 20.03
C GLN A 88 -1.07 2.95 18.85
N VAL A 89 -1.43 1.67 18.81
CA VAL A 89 -2.40 1.15 17.84
C VAL A 89 -3.49 0.41 18.60
N LEU A 90 -4.75 0.65 18.25
CA LEU A 90 -5.88 -0.14 18.75
C LEU A 90 -6.43 -0.97 17.59
N LEU A 91 -6.27 -2.28 17.68
CA LEU A 91 -6.81 -3.23 16.71
C LEU A 91 -8.12 -3.79 17.25
N ASP A 92 -9.23 -3.21 16.80
CA ASP A 92 -10.59 -3.67 17.09
C ASP A 92 -11.28 -4.07 15.77
N PRO A 93 -11.40 -5.37 15.48
CA PRO A 93 -11.96 -5.87 14.22
C PRO A 93 -13.44 -5.53 14.03
N ASP A 94 -14.20 -5.24 15.10
CA ASP A 94 -15.60 -4.83 14.99
C ASP A 94 -15.74 -3.43 14.39
N LEU A 95 -14.71 -2.59 14.48
CA LEU A 95 -14.68 -1.29 13.79
C LEU A 95 -14.56 -1.42 12.27
N THR A 96 -14.35 -2.64 11.75
CA THR A 96 -14.36 -2.94 10.30
C THR A 96 -15.71 -3.46 9.82
N GLU A 97 -16.71 -3.57 10.70
CA GLU A 97 -18.08 -3.91 10.33
C GLU A 97 -18.66 -2.85 9.37
N GLY A 98 -19.42 -3.31 8.36
CA GLY A 98 -20.07 -2.44 7.39
C GLY A 98 -19.19 -1.96 6.23
N VAL A 99 -17.92 -2.38 6.16
CA VAL A 99 -17.08 -2.15 4.97
C VAL A 99 -17.71 -2.83 3.74
N ASP A 100 -17.89 -2.07 2.65
CA ASP A 100 -18.41 -2.62 1.39
C ASP A 100 -17.53 -3.75 0.86
N LYS A 101 -18.16 -4.80 0.31
CA LYS A 101 -17.47 -6.01 -0.16
C LYS A 101 -16.36 -5.72 -1.17
N LYS A 102 -16.56 -4.78 -2.11
CA LYS A 102 -15.52 -4.45 -3.09
C LYS A 102 -14.36 -3.75 -2.40
N GLN A 103 -14.64 -2.81 -1.50
CA GLN A 103 -13.60 -2.09 -0.77
C GLN A 103 -12.83 -3.01 0.19
N TRP A 104 -13.51 -3.91 0.90
CA TRP A 104 -12.91 -4.98 1.70
C TRP A 104 -11.96 -5.83 0.86
N PHE A 105 -12.40 -6.27 -0.32
CA PHE A 105 -11.57 -7.06 -1.22
C PHE A 105 -10.35 -6.27 -1.70
N TYR A 106 -10.55 -5.05 -2.22
CA TYR A 106 -9.44 -4.26 -2.77
C TYR A 106 -8.40 -3.90 -1.70
N THR A 107 -8.85 -3.55 -0.49
CA THR A 107 -7.92 -3.22 0.60
C THR A 107 -7.26 -4.47 1.17
N GLY A 108 -7.95 -5.60 1.31
CA GLY A 108 -7.29 -6.83 1.75
C GLY A 108 -6.36 -7.44 0.68
N MET A 109 -6.65 -7.21 -0.60
CA MET A 109 -5.72 -7.57 -1.68
C MET A 109 -4.45 -6.73 -1.66
N ASP A 110 -4.47 -5.52 -1.09
CA ASP A 110 -3.27 -4.75 -0.81
C ASP A 110 -2.30 -5.56 0.06
N CYS A 111 -2.79 -6.09 1.18
CA CYS A 111 -2.04 -6.98 2.06
C CYS A 111 -1.57 -8.26 1.36
N TYR A 112 -2.43 -8.88 0.55
CA TYR A 112 -2.04 -10.08 -0.19
C TYR A 112 -0.89 -9.78 -1.17
N ILE A 113 -1.00 -8.70 -1.94
CA ILE A 113 -0.01 -8.30 -2.94
C ILE A 113 1.30 -7.88 -2.25
N HIS A 114 1.22 -7.14 -1.15
CA HIS A 114 2.35 -6.86 -0.26
C HIS A 114 3.14 -8.12 0.09
N CYS A 115 2.44 -9.19 0.51
CA CYS A 115 3.09 -10.46 0.84
C CYS A 115 3.77 -11.08 -0.37
N ILE A 116 3.10 -11.13 -1.53
CA ILE A 116 3.67 -11.71 -2.75
C ILE A 116 4.94 -10.97 -3.17
N GLU A 117 4.91 -9.64 -3.17
CA GLU A 117 6.05 -8.83 -3.60
C GLU A 117 7.20 -8.89 -2.59
N SER A 118 6.89 -8.82 -1.29
CA SER A 118 7.89 -8.90 -0.22
C SER A 118 8.59 -10.26 -0.21
N LEU A 119 7.83 -11.37 -0.23
CA LEU A 119 8.38 -12.73 -0.12
C LEU A 119 9.16 -13.18 -1.36
N LYS A 120 9.01 -12.48 -2.49
CA LYS A 120 9.77 -12.72 -3.72
C LYS A 120 10.88 -11.69 -3.94
N GLY A 121 10.97 -10.68 -3.07
CA GLY A 121 11.90 -9.57 -3.20
C GLY A 121 13.33 -9.89 -2.79
N THR A 122 14.28 -9.13 -3.33
CA THR A 122 15.72 -9.22 -2.99
C THR A 122 16.05 -8.62 -1.62
N TYR A 123 15.15 -7.80 -1.05
CA TYR A 123 15.35 -7.16 0.26
C TYR A 123 14.83 -8.01 1.43
N LEU A 124 14.39 -9.24 1.16
CA LEU A 124 13.84 -10.16 2.15
C LEU A 124 14.88 -10.58 3.19
N ASN A 125 14.47 -10.66 4.45
CA ASN A 125 15.24 -11.24 5.54
C ASN A 125 14.33 -12.10 6.44
N ALA A 126 14.91 -12.82 7.41
CA ALA A 126 14.15 -13.74 8.26
C ALA A 126 13.00 -13.07 9.04
N PHE A 127 13.16 -11.79 9.43
CA PHE A 127 12.11 -11.05 10.12
C PHE A 127 10.95 -10.78 9.17
N SER A 128 11.19 -10.12 8.04
CA SER A 128 10.15 -9.78 7.08
C SER A 128 9.52 -11.03 6.45
N GLN A 129 10.29 -12.10 6.27
CA GLN A 129 9.79 -13.39 5.82
C GLN A 129 8.77 -13.99 6.79
N SER A 130 9.07 -14.04 8.08
CA SER A 130 8.17 -14.63 9.08
C SER A 130 6.81 -13.93 9.14
N TYR A 131 6.82 -12.59 9.07
CA TYR A 131 5.61 -11.78 9.04
C TYR A 131 4.85 -11.93 7.71
N GLY A 132 5.57 -11.89 6.58
CA GLY A 132 4.98 -12.02 5.26
C GLY A 132 4.32 -13.38 5.03
N GLU A 133 4.94 -14.48 5.49
CA GLU A 133 4.38 -15.82 5.40
C GLU A 133 3.08 -15.94 6.20
N LYS A 134 3.05 -15.42 7.44
CA LYS A 134 1.85 -15.45 8.27
C LYS A 134 0.73 -14.56 7.71
N ALA A 135 1.05 -13.37 7.22
CA ALA A 135 0.09 -12.50 6.56
C ALA A 135 -0.50 -13.17 5.30
N LEU A 136 0.33 -13.83 4.50
CA LEU A 136 -0.11 -14.55 3.29
C LEU A 136 -1.02 -15.73 3.62
N GLU A 137 -0.70 -16.49 4.67
CA GLU A 137 -1.53 -17.57 5.21
C GLU A 137 -2.92 -17.03 5.60
N LEU A 138 -2.97 -15.99 6.44
CA LEU A 138 -4.22 -15.39 6.90
C LEU A 138 -5.04 -14.80 5.73
N CYS A 139 -4.40 -14.15 4.75
CA CYS A 139 -5.07 -13.69 3.53
C CYS A 139 -5.68 -14.87 2.75
N LYS A 140 -4.97 -16.00 2.63
CA LYS A 140 -5.52 -17.17 1.95
C LYS A 140 -6.75 -17.71 2.68
N GLU A 141 -6.71 -17.82 4.00
CA GLU A 141 -7.88 -18.23 4.79
C GLU A 141 -9.06 -17.27 4.57
N VAL A 142 -8.83 -15.96 4.71
CA VAL A 142 -9.86 -14.91 4.54
C VAL A 142 -10.50 -14.96 3.15
N PHE A 143 -9.72 -15.16 2.10
CA PHE A 143 -10.20 -15.02 0.73
C PHE A 143 -10.49 -16.34 0.00
N LEU A 144 -10.08 -17.50 0.52
CA LEU A 144 -10.27 -18.81 -0.10
C LEU A 144 -11.06 -19.81 0.76
N ASP A 145 -11.08 -19.66 2.09
CA ASP A 145 -11.84 -20.55 2.97
C ASP A 145 -13.23 -19.98 3.27
N ASP A 146 -14.11 -20.81 3.82
CA ASP A 146 -15.47 -20.42 4.20
C ASP A 146 -15.49 -20.07 5.70
N LEU A 147 -15.20 -18.80 6.00
CA LEU A 147 -15.18 -18.25 7.36
C LEU A 147 -16.48 -17.52 7.70
N SER A 148 -16.79 -17.42 9.00
CA SER A 148 -17.78 -16.46 9.46
C SER A 148 -17.31 -15.01 9.20
N ALA A 149 -18.24 -14.06 9.20
CA ALA A 149 -17.91 -12.65 8.99
C ALA A 149 -17.00 -12.10 10.10
N GLU A 150 -17.16 -12.56 11.34
CA GLU A 150 -16.34 -12.18 12.50
C GLU A 150 -14.91 -12.71 12.35
N GLU A 151 -14.75 -14.02 12.13
CA GLU A 151 -13.42 -14.63 11.92
C GLU A 151 -12.67 -14.03 10.73
N SER A 152 -13.39 -13.66 9.66
CA SER A 152 -12.81 -12.98 8.50
C SER A 152 -12.24 -11.60 8.87
N ARG A 153 -12.96 -10.81 9.69
CA ARG A 153 -12.49 -9.49 10.16
C ARG A 153 -11.27 -9.64 11.06
N ASP A 154 -11.31 -10.55 12.03
CA ASP A 154 -10.20 -10.82 12.95
C ASP A 154 -8.91 -11.20 12.21
N LYS A 155 -9.02 -12.18 11.31
CA LYS A 155 -7.89 -12.68 10.54
C LYS A 155 -7.36 -11.63 9.57
N LEU A 156 -8.22 -10.87 8.91
CA LEU A 156 -7.77 -9.83 7.98
C LEU A 156 -7.09 -8.67 8.71
N MET A 157 -7.56 -8.29 9.90
CA MET A 157 -6.89 -7.28 10.73
C MET A 157 -5.49 -7.73 11.13
N MET A 158 -5.35 -8.98 11.55
CA MET A 158 -4.02 -9.54 11.85
C MET A 158 -3.15 -9.71 10.60
N ALA A 159 -3.74 -10.06 9.45
CA ALA A 159 -3.02 -10.10 8.19
C ALA A 159 -2.47 -8.71 7.83
N SER A 160 -3.28 -7.66 7.96
CA SER A 160 -2.87 -6.26 7.73
C SER A 160 -1.69 -5.86 8.60
N TRP A 161 -1.75 -6.14 9.90
CA TRP A 161 -0.66 -5.89 10.84
C TRP A 161 0.63 -6.61 10.42
N HIS A 162 0.54 -7.92 10.16
CA HIS A 162 1.71 -8.71 9.78
C HIS A 162 2.25 -8.29 8.40
N GLY A 163 1.38 -7.93 7.45
CA GLY A 163 1.76 -7.43 6.13
C GLY A 163 2.53 -6.11 6.23
N GLY A 164 2.07 -5.19 7.09
CA GLY A 164 2.79 -3.95 7.37
C GLY A 164 4.16 -4.19 8.03
N MET A 165 4.23 -5.11 9.00
CA MET A 165 5.50 -5.51 9.64
C MET A 165 6.48 -6.16 8.66
N SER A 166 5.95 -6.95 7.71
CA SER A 166 6.75 -7.52 6.62
C SER A 166 7.43 -6.41 5.83
N ILE A 167 6.67 -5.41 5.35
CA ILE A 167 7.21 -4.33 4.52
C ILE A 167 8.11 -3.38 5.30
N ALA A 168 7.90 -3.19 6.60
CA ALA A 168 8.76 -2.36 7.43
C ALA A 168 10.25 -2.78 7.35
N TYR A 169 10.51 -4.06 7.10
CA TYR A 169 11.86 -4.64 6.93
C TYR A 169 12.03 -5.41 5.60
N SER A 170 11.23 -5.08 4.60
CA SER A 170 11.43 -5.52 3.21
C SER A 170 11.03 -4.37 2.28
N GLN A 171 10.47 -4.67 1.11
CA GLN A 171 9.97 -3.69 0.17
C GLN A 171 8.87 -4.31 -0.69
N VAL A 172 8.03 -3.46 -1.28
CA VAL A 172 7.05 -3.84 -2.31
C VAL A 172 7.70 -3.90 -3.71
N GLY A 173 6.94 -4.17 -4.76
CA GLY A 173 7.50 -4.54 -6.07
C GLY A 173 6.80 -3.92 -7.28
N VAL A 174 6.67 -4.72 -8.35
CA VAL A 174 6.18 -4.30 -9.67
C VAL A 174 4.75 -3.75 -9.61
N ALA A 175 3.85 -4.40 -8.86
CA ALA A 175 2.45 -4.00 -8.75
C ALA A 175 2.33 -2.61 -8.14
N HIS A 176 3.04 -2.37 -7.03
CA HIS A 176 3.04 -1.07 -6.37
C HIS A 176 3.68 0.02 -7.22
N ALA A 177 4.81 -0.28 -7.88
CA ALA A 177 5.50 0.68 -8.73
C ALA A 177 4.58 1.19 -9.85
N MET A 178 3.86 0.29 -10.52
CA MET A 178 2.91 0.67 -11.57
C MET A 178 1.61 1.26 -11.00
N SER A 179 1.12 0.79 -9.87
CA SER A 179 -0.10 1.37 -9.27
C SER A 179 0.13 2.81 -8.82
N TYR A 180 1.35 3.23 -8.49
CA TYR A 180 1.65 4.63 -8.23
C TYR A 180 1.44 5.52 -9.46
N GLY A 181 1.76 5.03 -10.67
CA GLY A 181 1.47 5.74 -11.92
C GLY A 181 -0.04 5.96 -12.12
N LEU A 182 -0.84 4.91 -11.97
CA LEU A 182 -2.32 5.00 -12.04
C LEU A 182 -2.88 5.98 -10.99
N GLY A 183 -2.38 5.89 -9.76
CA GLY A 183 -2.84 6.74 -8.67
C GLY A 183 -2.48 8.22 -8.86
N PHE A 184 -1.31 8.50 -9.45
CA PHE A 184 -0.85 9.86 -9.70
C PHE A 184 -1.61 10.54 -10.84
N LEU A 185 -1.71 9.90 -12.01
CA LEU A 185 -2.36 10.50 -13.17
C LEU A 185 -3.89 10.47 -13.06
N LEU A 186 -4.46 9.30 -12.74
CA LEU A 186 -5.89 9.04 -12.88
C LEU A 186 -6.65 9.13 -11.55
N GLY A 187 -5.96 9.38 -10.43
CA GLY A 187 -6.56 9.39 -9.10
C GLY A 187 -7.12 8.03 -8.67
N VAL A 188 -6.65 6.94 -9.29
CA VAL A 188 -7.09 5.57 -8.94
C VAL A 188 -6.70 5.28 -7.49
N ARG A 189 -7.68 4.82 -6.70
CA ARG A 189 -7.45 4.47 -5.29
C ARG A 189 -6.49 3.29 -5.17
N HIS A 190 -5.69 3.26 -4.11
CA HIS A 190 -4.54 2.36 -4.00
C HIS A 190 -4.89 0.87 -4.15
N GLY A 191 -5.78 0.34 -3.31
CA GLY A 191 -6.11 -1.09 -3.34
C GLY A 191 -6.68 -1.58 -4.68
N ILE A 192 -7.54 -0.79 -5.33
CA ILE A 192 -8.05 -1.15 -6.67
C ILE A 192 -6.98 -0.99 -7.74
N GLY A 193 -6.11 0.03 -7.64
CA GLY A 193 -4.97 0.21 -8.54
C GLY A 193 -4.02 -0.98 -8.51
N ASN A 194 -3.68 -1.45 -7.30
CA ASN A 194 -2.87 -2.65 -7.11
C ASN A 194 -3.54 -3.88 -7.74
N CYS A 195 -4.85 -4.07 -7.53
CA CYS A 195 -5.60 -5.16 -8.17
C CYS A 195 -5.59 -5.08 -9.71
N LEU A 196 -5.76 -3.88 -10.27
CA LEU A 196 -5.81 -3.63 -11.71
C LEU A 196 -4.49 -3.96 -12.40
N VAL A 197 -3.37 -3.62 -11.77
CA VAL A 197 -2.04 -3.98 -12.26
C VAL A 197 -1.80 -5.47 -12.05
N PHE A 198 -1.99 -5.98 -10.83
CA PHE A 198 -1.54 -7.31 -10.43
C PHE A 198 -2.14 -8.43 -11.28
N GLN A 199 -3.38 -8.28 -11.77
CA GLN A 199 -4.01 -9.27 -12.65
C GLN A 199 -3.28 -9.52 -13.99
N HIS A 200 -2.33 -8.66 -14.36
CA HIS A 200 -1.54 -8.71 -15.59
C HIS A 200 -0.05 -8.97 -15.35
N LEU A 201 0.33 -9.37 -14.13
CA LEU A 201 1.73 -9.59 -13.74
C LEU A 201 2.10 -11.08 -13.68
N GLU A 202 1.48 -11.95 -14.46
CA GLU A 202 1.81 -13.38 -14.48
C GLU A 202 3.27 -13.65 -14.84
N GLU A 203 3.88 -12.77 -15.63
CA GLU A 203 5.31 -12.85 -15.95
C GLU A 203 6.19 -12.72 -14.69
N PHE A 204 5.76 -11.94 -13.71
CA PHE A 204 6.54 -11.65 -12.50
C PHE A 204 6.10 -12.50 -11.30
N TYR A 205 4.80 -12.72 -11.15
CA TYR A 205 4.19 -13.34 -9.97
C TYR A 205 3.16 -14.44 -10.37
N PRO A 206 3.53 -15.46 -11.16
CA PRO A 206 2.58 -16.38 -11.78
C PRO A 206 1.65 -17.08 -10.78
N GLU A 207 2.20 -17.65 -9.71
CA GLU A 207 1.42 -18.31 -8.65
C GLU A 207 0.55 -17.32 -7.88
N GLY A 208 1.08 -16.13 -7.58
CA GLY A 208 0.36 -15.08 -6.87
C GLY A 208 -0.85 -14.59 -7.66
N VAL A 209 -0.67 -14.31 -8.96
CA VAL A 209 -1.75 -13.88 -9.84
C VAL A 209 -2.79 -14.99 -10.02
N ALA A 210 -2.37 -16.25 -10.15
CA ALA A 210 -3.30 -17.37 -10.26
C ALA A 210 -4.19 -17.52 -9.01
N VAL A 211 -3.61 -17.35 -7.82
CA VAL A 211 -4.35 -17.38 -6.55
C VAL A 211 -5.26 -16.16 -6.40
N PHE A 212 -4.77 -14.96 -6.72
CA PHE A 212 -5.58 -13.73 -6.75
C PHE A 212 -6.82 -13.88 -7.65
N LYS A 213 -6.68 -14.48 -8.84
CA LYS A 213 -7.81 -14.73 -9.75
C LYS A 213 -8.84 -15.70 -9.15
N LYS A 214 -8.41 -16.71 -8.39
CA LYS A 214 -9.33 -17.59 -7.64
C LYS A 214 -10.08 -16.83 -6.55
N MET A 215 -9.39 -15.96 -5.82
CA MET A 215 -10.00 -15.09 -4.80
C MET A 215 -11.05 -14.16 -5.43
N GLN A 216 -10.73 -13.53 -6.56
CA GLN A 216 -11.69 -12.70 -7.30
C GLN A 216 -12.93 -13.48 -7.74
N GLN A 217 -12.73 -14.67 -8.30
CA GLN A 217 -13.83 -15.53 -8.74
C GLN A 217 -14.72 -15.94 -7.56
N LYS A 218 -14.13 -16.42 -6.45
CA LYS A 218 -14.88 -16.81 -5.24
C LYS A 218 -15.74 -15.66 -4.72
N HIS A 219 -15.21 -14.45 -4.71
CA HIS A 219 -15.91 -13.27 -4.18
C HIS A 219 -16.77 -12.52 -5.20
N ASN A 220 -16.84 -13.01 -6.45
CA ASN A 220 -17.54 -12.39 -7.57
C ASN A 220 -17.13 -10.92 -7.79
N ILE A 221 -15.83 -10.65 -7.70
CA ILE A 221 -15.26 -9.33 -7.90
C ILE A 221 -14.96 -9.14 -9.39
N LYS A 222 -15.58 -8.10 -9.97
CA LYS A 222 -15.28 -7.64 -11.33
C LYS A 222 -14.47 -6.37 -11.25
N LEU A 223 -13.25 -6.39 -11.79
CA LEU A 223 -12.45 -5.19 -11.95
C LEU A 223 -12.98 -4.37 -13.13
N PRO A 224 -12.94 -3.03 -13.02
CA PRO A 224 -13.19 -2.16 -14.17
C PRO A 224 -12.15 -2.42 -15.27
N THR A 225 -12.55 -2.20 -16.52
CA THR A 225 -11.72 -2.38 -17.71
C THR A 225 -11.74 -1.13 -18.57
N GLY A 226 -10.66 -0.87 -19.28
CA GLY A 226 -10.53 0.28 -20.18
C GLY A 226 -10.28 1.58 -19.43
N ILE A 227 -9.66 1.50 -18.25
CA ILE A 227 -9.29 2.68 -17.47
C ILE A 227 -8.22 3.51 -18.19
N CYS A 228 -7.29 2.86 -18.89
CA CYS A 228 -6.25 3.50 -19.68
C CYS A 228 -6.60 3.59 -21.18
N ALA A 229 -7.82 3.23 -21.60
CA ALA A 229 -8.16 3.06 -23.01
C ALA A 229 -8.11 4.36 -23.84
N ASN A 230 -8.35 5.51 -23.19
CA ASN A 230 -8.45 6.81 -23.86
C ASN A 230 -7.26 7.73 -23.57
N LEU A 231 -6.17 7.21 -22.98
CA LEU A 231 -5.01 8.03 -22.65
C LEU A 231 -4.20 8.35 -23.90
N ASP A 232 -3.73 9.60 -23.97
CA ASP A 232 -2.77 10.02 -24.98
C ASP A 232 -1.32 9.59 -24.63
N GLU A 233 -0.40 9.81 -25.57
CA GLU A 233 1.01 9.43 -25.39
C GLU A 233 1.66 10.15 -24.20
N THR A 234 1.34 11.44 -23.97
CA THR A 234 1.89 12.24 -22.88
C THR A 234 1.39 11.76 -21.51
N GLU A 235 0.13 11.33 -21.44
CA GLU A 235 -0.46 10.70 -20.25
C GLU A 235 0.22 9.36 -19.94
N PHE A 236 0.46 8.50 -20.93
CA PHE A 236 1.24 7.27 -20.73
C PHE A 236 2.67 7.55 -20.27
N GLU A 237 3.37 8.49 -20.91
CA GLU A 237 4.72 8.92 -20.52
C GLU A 237 4.76 9.37 -19.05
N THR A 238 3.74 10.09 -18.60
CA THR A 238 3.62 10.54 -17.20
C THR A 238 3.52 9.35 -16.23
N MET A 239 2.63 8.39 -16.48
CA MET A 239 2.49 7.20 -15.63
C MET A 239 3.74 6.32 -15.63
N ILE A 240 4.38 6.18 -16.79
CA ILE A 240 5.61 5.41 -16.97
C ILE A 240 6.75 6.08 -16.20
N SER A 241 6.91 7.40 -16.33
CA SER A 241 7.92 8.17 -15.61
C SER A 241 7.78 8.02 -14.09
N VAL A 242 6.56 8.16 -13.57
CA VAL A 242 6.26 7.93 -12.14
C VAL A 242 6.66 6.52 -11.71
N ALA A 243 6.23 5.50 -12.47
CA ALA A 243 6.55 4.12 -12.14
C ALA A 243 8.05 3.83 -12.20
N MET A 244 8.75 4.25 -13.24
CA MET A 244 10.21 4.09 -13.40
C MET A 244 11.00 4.84 -12.31
N GLY A 245 10.45 5.92 -11.76
CA GLY A 245 11.02 6.65 -10.63
C GLY A 245 11.05 5.87 -9.32
N MET A 246 10.27 4.78 -9.20
CA MET A 246 10.20 3.93 -7.99
C MET A 246 11.37 2.93 -7.91
N VAL A 247 12.61 3.43 -8.01
CA VAL A 247 13.83 2.60 -8.10
C VAL A 247 13.92 1.52 -7.02
N PRO A 248 13.68 1.79 -5.72
CA PRO A 248 13.79 0.76 -4.70
C PRO A 248 12.82 -0.43 -4.88
N LEU A 249 11.64 -0.18 -5.46
CA LEU A 249 10.65 -1.23 -5.71
C LEU A 249 11.10 -2.15 -6.84
N TRP A 250 11.70 -1.57 -7.90
CA TRP A 250 12.25 -2.34 -9.00
C TRP A 250 13.48 -3.14 -8.60
N GLU A 251 14.38 -2.55 -7.80
CA GLU A 251 15.53 -3.26 -7.25
C GLU A 251 15.11 -4.42 -6.35
N ASN A 252 14.09 -4.21 -5.52
CA ASN A 252 13.53 -5.29 -4.71
C ASN A 252 12.97 -6.40 -5.61
N ALA A 253 12.16 -6.08 -6.62
CA ALA A 253 11.51 -7.10 -7.44
C ALA A 253 12.48 -7.86 -8.38
N LEU A 254 13.49 -7.18 -8.93
CA LEU A 254 14.26 -7.66 -10.09
C LEU A 254 15.79 -7.54 -9.94
N GLY A 255 16.26 -7.01 -8.81
CA GLY A 255 17.69 -6.79 -8.53
C GLY A 255 18.24 -5.50 -9.16
N LYS A 256 19.55 -5.27 -8.99
CA LYS A 256 20.23 -4.02 -9.40
C LYS A 256 20.15 -3.72 -10.89
N GLU A 257 20.06 -4.75 -11.71
CA GLU A 257 20.02 -4.68 -13.17
C GLU A 257 18.58 -4.63 -13.73
N TRP A 258 17.60 -4.25 -12.92
CA TRP A 258 16.18 -4.22 -13.29
C TRP A 258 15.89 -3.41 -14.56
N ARG A 259 16.71 -2.39 -14.88
CA ARG A 259 16.59 -1.57 -16.09
C ARG A 259 16.79 -2.34 -17.39
N ASN A 260 17.41 -3.52 -17.34
CA ASN A 260 17.52 -4.41 -18.50
C ASN A 260 16.22 -5.18 -18.78
N ILE A 261 15.31 -5.23 -17.81
CA ILE A 261 14.06 -6.00 -17.85
C ILE A 261 12.84 -5.08 -18.01
N ILE A 262 12.87 -3.93 -17.35
CA ILE A 262 11.77 -2.96 -17.33
C ILE A 262 12.12 -1.78 -18.25
N THR A 263 11.40 -1.70 -19.37
CA THR A 263 11.49 -0.60 -20.33
C THR A 263 10.18 0.18 -20.38
N PRO A 264 10.18 1.44 -20.86
CA PRO A 264 8.95 2.21 -21.08
C PRO A 264 7.88 1.44 -21.87
N GLU A 265 8.28 0.78 -22.95
CA GLU A 265 7.38 0.02 -23.83
C GLU A 265 6.72 -1.14 -23.11
N LYS A 266 7.46 -1.80 -22.19
CA LYS A 266 6.93 -2.89 -21.38
C LYS A 266 5.88 -2.40 -20.38
N LEU A 267 6.16 -1.28 -19.71
CA LEU A 267 5.21 -0.67 -18.77
C LEU A 267 3.96 -0.18 -19.50
N GLU A 268 4.12 0.45 -20.66
CA GLU A 268 3.02 0.89 -21.51
C GLU A 268 2.15 -0.30 -21.94
N ALA A 269 2.76 -1.40 -22.39
CA ALA A 269 2.03 -2.61 -22.80
C ALA A 269 1.21 -3.23 -21.67
N ILE A 270 1.62 -3.07 -20.41
CA ILE A 270 0.85 -3.49 -19.25
C ILE A 270 -0.27 -2.47 -18.96
N TYR A 271 0.02 -1.17 -18.95
CA TYR A 271 -1.02 -0.15 -18.73
C TYR A 271 -2.13 -0.20 -19.78
N ARG A 272 -1.81 -0.49 -21.04
CA ARG A 272 -2.81 -0.63 -22.12
C ARG A 272 -3.77 -1.80 -21.93
N LYS A 273 -3.47 -2.75 -21.05
CA LYS A 273 -4.38 -3.86 -20.70
C LYS A 273 -5.41 -3.46 -19.63
N ILE A 274 -5.19 -2.34 -18.93
CA ILE A 274 -5.98 -1.83 -17.80
C ILE A 274 -7.06 -0.86 -18.29
#